data_AF-A0A091AV39-F1
#
_entry.id   AF-A0A091AV39-F1
#
_cell.length_a   1.000
_cell.length_b   1.000
_cell.length_c   1.000
_cell.angle_alpha   90.00
_cell.angle_beta   90.00
_cell.angle_gamma   90.00
#
_symmetry.space_group_name_H-M   'P 1'
#
loop_
_entity.id
_entity.type
_entity.pdbx_description
1 polymer ?
#
loop_
_entity_poly.entity_id
_entity_poly.type
_entity_poly.pdbx_seq_one_letter_code
_entity_poly.pdbx_strand_id
1 'polypeptide(L)'
;MTTRELFRIDGVPAYQNKMFDSAADARGCPLGDVVLVQDRASGLVFNAAYDPDKLRYDETYQNEQGFSPAFQKHMDEVLDKIDRHFRGDRILEVGCGKGGFLDLMRQRGHDASGIDPAYEGDAPYIHKQHFDASLGLRADAIVLRHVLEHIPDPQQFLRAIAAANGGSGRIYIEVPCLDWIMRKRAWFDVFYEHVNYFRLPDFLRLFTTVHEAGHLFGGQYLYAVAELASLRDAAQGSAPEAVAFPDDFLRELHRHGAASPAAHRAIWGAAAKGVMFSHHLAAQGIALDFAIDINPAKQGKFLAGTGLPVLSPAQGLARLQDGDDVFVMNSNYIAEIRALGGDRLNYIPVDGQ
;
A
#
# COMPACT_ATOMS: atom_id res chain seq x y z
N MET A 1 1.80 -19.83 23.61
CA MET A 1 1.21 -18.76 22.76
C MET A 1 1.79 -18.91 21.36
N THR A 2 0.93 -19.09 20.36
CA THR A 2 1.33 -19.34 18.95
C THR A 2 1.92 -18.09 18.28
N THR A 3 1.57 -16.90 18.78
CA THR A 3 2.04 -15.62 18.26
C THR A 3 2.95 -14.87 19.26
N ARG A 4 3.65 -13.84 18.76
CA ARG A 4 4.45 -12.87 19.53
C ARG A 4 4.00 -11.46 19.14
N GLU A 5 3.55 -10.64 20.10
CA GLU A 5 3.26 -9.22 19.85
C GLU A 5 4.57 -8.46 19.54
N LEU A 6 4.52 -7.62 18.51
CA LEU A 6 5.63 -6.79 18.04
C LEU A 6 5.37 -5.32 18.31
N PHE A 7 4.14 -4.87 18.07
CA PHE A 7 3.77 -3.47 18.12
C PHE A 7 2.26 -3.30 18.21
N ARG A 8 1.80 -2.19 18.81
CA ARG A 8 0.39 -1.87 19.00
C ARG A 8 0.11 -0.39 18.79
N ILE A 9 -0.96 -0.09 18.06
CA ILE A 9 -1.60 1.23 18.01
C ILE A 9 -3.11 1.03 18.08
N ASP A 10 -3.78 1.79 18.93
CA ASP A 10 -5.23 1.72 19.10
C ASP A 10 -5.92 2.89 18.39
N GLY A 11 -7.16 2.67 17.93
CA GLY A 11 -8.05 3.74 17.47
C GLY A 11 -7.64 4.49 16.20
N VAL A 12 -6.96 3.82 15.25
CA VAL A 12 -6.60 4.45 13.97
C VAL A 12 -7.78 4.40 12.99
N PRO A 13 -7.86 5.30 12.00
CA PRO A 13 -8.90 5.23 10.97
C PRO A 13 -8.92 3.86 10.30
N ALA A 14 -10.10 3.24 10.21
CA ALA A 14 -10.22 1.97 9.52
C ALA A 14 -9.94 2.16 8.02
N TYR A 15 -10.48 3.24 7.44
CA TYR A 15 -10.27 3.60 6.05
C TYR A 15 -9.10 4.56 5.86
N GLN A 16 -8.33 4.31 4.81
CA GLN A 16 -7.10 5.03 4.48
C GLN A 16 -7.14 5.66 3.10
N ASN A 17 -7.87 5.05 2.16
CA ASN A 17 -8.07 5.57 0.80
C ASN A 17 -9.52 5.94 0.47
N LYS A 18 -10.42 5.89 1.47
CA LYS A 18 -11.78 6.43 1.34
C LYS A 18 -11.78 7.94 1.59
N MET A 19 -12.35 8.68 0.65
CA MET A 19 -12.51 10.13 0.75
C MET A 19 -13.91 10.49 1.26
N PHE A 20 -14.02 11.58 2.02
CA PHE A 20 -15.28 12.02 2.62
C PHE A 20 -15.70 13.38 2.08
N ASP A 21 -17.01 13.58 1.90
CA ASP A 21 -17.58 14.83 1.40
C ASP A 21 -17.66 15.94 2.46
N SER A 22 -17.60 15.56 3.74
CA SER A 22 -17.62 16.51 4.86
C SER A 22 -16.56 16.17 5.90
N ALA A 23 -16.04 17.20 6.56
CA ALA A 23 -15.10 17.04 7.67
C ALA A 23 -15.75 16.34 8.88
N ALA A 24 -17.07 16.43 9.04
CA ALA A 24 -17.80 15.76 10.12
C ALA A 24 -17.83 14.24 9.90
N ASP A 25 -18.19 13.81 8.68
CA ASP A 25 -18.23 12.38 8.33
C ASP A 25 -16.83 11.76 8.38
N ALA A 26 -15.83 12.51 7.90
CA ALA A 26 -14.43 12.11 7.98
C ALA A 26 -13.97 11.84 9.42
N ARG A 27 -14.31 12.71 10.37
CA ARG A 27 -14.00 12.51 11.80
C ARG A 27 -14.83 11.38 12.43
N GLY A 28 -16.03 11.14 11.92
CA GLY A 28 -16.92 10.07 12.36
C GLY A 28 -16.63 8.71 11.71
N CYS A 29 -15.55 8.57 10.94
CA CYS A 29 -15.24 7.31 10.27
C CYS A 29 -14.96 6.19 11.29
N PRO A 30 -15.22 4.91 10.93
CA PRO A 30 -14.88 3.79 11.80
C PRO A 30 -13.40 3.77 12.17
N LEU A 31 -13.12 3.38 13.41
CA LEU A 31 -11.77 3.20 13.93
C LEU A 31 -11.48 1.71 14.18
N GLY A 32 -10.20 1.36 14.12
CA GLY A 32 -9.72 0.01 14.38
C GLY A 32 -8.39 0.02 15.11
N ASP A 33 -8.13 -1.07 15.83
CA ASP A 33 -6.86 -1.28 16.51
C ASP A 33 -5.93 -2.09 15.60
N VAL A 34 -4.64 -1.80 15.70
CA VAL A 34 -3.58 -2.54 15.01
C VAL A 34 -2.69 -3.17 16.06
N VAL A 35 -2.81 -4.49 16.21
CA VAL A 35 -1.95 -5.31 17.08
C VAL A 35 -1.09 -6.18 16.17
N LEU A 36 0.10 -5.68 15.81
CA LEU A 36 1.03 -6.43 14.97
C LEU A 36 1.64 -7.58 15.77
N VAL A 37 1.39 -8.79 15.30
CA VAL A 37 1.96 -10.01 15.87
C VAL A 37 2.72 -10.78 14.81
N GLN A 38 3.74 -11.52 15.24
CA GLN A 38 4.39 -12.55 14.43
C GLN A 38 3.87 -13.93 14.80
N ASP A 39 3.38 -14.70 13.83
CA ASP A 39 3.12 -16.13 14.01
C ASP A 39 4.43 -16.92 14.10
N ARG A 40 4.59 -17.76 15.12
CA ARG A 40 5.84 -18.49 15.37
C ARG A 40 6.05 -19.67 14.44
N ALA A 41 5.00 -20.16 13.78
CA ALA A 41 5.09 -21.31 12.87
C ALA A 41 5.43 -20.86 11.44
N SER A 42 4.63 -19.96 10.87
CA SER A 42 4.80 -19.42 9.51
C SER A 42 5.82 -18.27 9.42
N GLY A 43 5.99 -17.52 10.52
CA GLY A 43 6.82 -16.32 10.57
C GLY A 43 6.15 -15.07 10.01
N LEU A 44 4.91 -15.17 9.51
CA LEU A 44 4.15 -14.04 8.96
C LEU A 44 3.82 -13.03 10.06
N VAL A 45 3.83 -11.76 9.68
CA VAL A 45 3.40 -10.65 10.54
C VAL A 45 2.05 -10.16 10.08
N PHE A 46 1.10 -10.05 11.02
CA PHE A 46 -0.26 -9.63 10.71
C PHE A 46 -0.89 -8.86 11.88
N ASN A 47 -1.97 -8.13 11.58
CA ASN A 47 -2.80 -7.47 12.59
C ASN A 47 -3.76 -8.48 13.24
N ALA A 48 -3.48 -8.87 14.49
CA ALA A 48 -4.33 -9.79 15.26
C ALA A 48 -5.68 -9.20 15.69
N ALA A 49 -5.85 -7.87 15.61
CA ALA A 49 -7.09 -7.17 15.92
C ALA A 49 -7.91 -6.81 14.66
N TYR A 50 -7.51 -7.33 13.49
CA TYR A 50 -8.23 -7.10 12.25
C TYR A 50 -9.62 -7.73 12.28
N ASP A 51 -10.60 -6.98 11.80
CA ASP A 51 -12.00 -7.35 11.70
C ASP A 51 -12.49 -6.94 10.31
N PRO A 52 -12.75 -7.91 9.40
CA PRO A 52 -13.14 -7.62 8.03
C PRO A 52 -14.48 -6.88 7.94
N ASP A 53 -15.35 -6.98 8.95
CA ASP A 53 -16.68 -6.36 8.92
C ASP A 53 -16.61 -4.83 9.05
N LYS A 54 -15.46 -4.28 9.48
CA LYS A 54 -15.23 -2.83 9.56
C LYS A 54 -14.93 -2.17 8.21
N LEU A 55 -14.53 -2.95 7.21
CA LEU A 55 -14.15 -2.43 5.89
C LEU A 55 -15.16 -2.86 4.83
N ARG A 56 -15.61 -1.89 4.04
CA ARG A 56 -16.38 -2.10 2.82
C ARG A 56 -15.66 -1.40 1.69
N TYR A 57 -15.18 -2.18 0.73
CA TYR A 57 -14.65 -1.67 -0.52
C TYR A 57 -15.83 -1.36 -1.43
N ASP A 58 -16.00 -0.08 -1.74
CA ASP A 58 -17.05 0.45 -2.61
C ASP A 58 -16.44 1.43 -3.64
N GLU A 59 -17.28 1.99 -4.50
CA GLU A 59 -16.90 2.97 -5.54
C GLU A 59 -16.19 4.22 -5.00
N THR A 60 -16.28 4.52 -3.69
CA THR A 60 -15.62 5.68 -3.08
C THR A 60 -14.16 5.41 -2.71
N TYR A 61 -13.66 4.19 -2.95
CA TYR A 61 -12.27 3.81 -2.69
C TYR A 61 -11.33 4.36 -3.78
N GLN A 62 -10.37 5.20 -3.39
CA GLN A 62 -9.50 5.96 -4.31
C GLN A 62 -8.01 5.67 -4.05
N ASN A 63 -7.48 4.64 -4.72
CA ASN A 63 -6.08 4.20 -4.61
C ASN A 63 -5.21 4.48 -5.85
N GLU A 64 -5.72 5.23 -6.85
CA GLU A 64 -4.97 5.53 -8.07
C GLU A 64 -3.73 6.40 -7.81
N GLN A 65 -2.60 5.97 -8.38
CA GLN A 65 -1.29 6.62 -8.24
C GLN A 65 -0.69 7.08 -9.58
N GLY A 66 -1.40 6.86 -10.70
CA GLY A 66 -0.89 7.05 -12.08
C GLY A 66 -0.59 8.49 -12.49
N PHE A 67 -0.92 9.49 -11.67
CA PHE A 67 -0.67 10.91 -11.93
C PHE A 67 0.78 11.36 -11.65
N SER A 68 1.59 10.53 -10.98
CA SER A 68 2.98 10.85 -10.64
C SER A 68 3.97 10.31 -11.69
N PRO A 69 4.84 11.15 -12.28
CA PRO A 69 5.94 10.70 -13.13
C PRO A 69 6.88 9.70 -12.45
N ALA A 70 7.20 9.90 -11.17
CA ALA A 70 8.05 8.95 -10.44
C ALA A 70 7.35 7.58 -10.26
N PHE A 71 6.02 7.56 -10.05
CA PHE A 71 5.26 6.32 -9.99
C PHE A 71 5.13 5.66 -11.36
N GLN A 72 5.00 6.42 -12.45
CA GLN A 72 5.01 5.87 -13.82
C GLN A 72 6.34 5.16 -14.11
N LYS A 73 7.47 5.74 -13.72
CA LYS A 73 8.78 5.09 -13.83
C LYS A 73 8.82 3.76 -13.04
N HIS A 74 8.23 3.73 -11.84
CA HIS A 74 8.08 2.48 -11.07
C HIS A 74 7.22 1.46 -11.83
N MET A 75 6.11 1.87 -12.45
CA MET A 75 5.31 0.97 -13.28
C MET A 75 6.11 0.40 -14.45
N ASP A 76 6.96 1.20 -15.09
CA ASP A 76 7.86 0.71 -16.14
C ASP A 76 8.86 -0.33 -15.61
N GLU A 77 9.45 -0.12 -14.42
CA GLU A 77 10.33 -1.10 -13.77
C GLU A 77 9.60 -2.42 -13.45
N VAL A 78 8.31 -2.36 -13.11
CA VAL A 78 7.48 -3.55 -12.90
C VAL A 78 7.18 -4.23 -14.23
N LEU A 79 6.76 -3.48 -15.25
CA LEU A 79 6.48 -4.01 -16.58
C LEU A 79 7.72 -4.69 -17.20
N ASP A 80 8.92 -4.16 -16.98
CA ASP A 80 10.16 -4.80 -17.44
C ASP A 80 10.37 -6.20 -16.83
N LYS A 81 9.87 -6.42 -15.60
CA LYS A 81 9.89 -7.75 -14.96
C LYS A 81 8.82 -8.65 -15.56
N ILE A 82 7.62 -8.13 -15.82
CA ILE A 82 6.57 -8.86 -16.53
C ILE A 82 7.04 -9.28 -17.92
N ASP A 83 7.67 -8.37 -18.68
CA ASP A 83 8.24 -8.63 -20.00
C ASP A 83 9.33 -9.71 -19.97
N ARG A 84 10.14 -9.75 -18.91
CA ARG A 84 11.20 -10.74 -18.74
C ARG A 84 10.66 -12.13 -18.43
N HIS A 85 9.65 -12.22 -17.57
CA HIS A 85 9.20 -13.48 -17.01
C HIS A 85 7.99 -14.07 -17.72
N PHE A 86 7.05 -13.25 -18.18
CA PHE A 86 5.73 -13.67 -18.67
C PHE A 86 5.50 -13.38 -20.15
N ARG A 87 6.58 -13.23 -20.94
CA ARG A 87 6.45 -12.97 -22.38
C ARG A 87 5.77 -14.13 -23.09
N GLY A 88 4.64 -13.82 -23.74
CA GLY A 88 3.85 -14.80 -24.49
C GLY A 88 2.91 -15.66 -23.63
N ASP A 89 2.89 -15.42 -22.32
CA ASP A 89 1.92 -16.03 -21.42
C ASP A 89 0.57 -15.32 -21.52
N ARG A 90 -0.50 -16.06 -21.23
CA ARG A 90 -1.77 -15.44 -20.82
C ARG A 90 -1.67 -15.03 -19.37
N ILE A 91 -1.91 -13.76 -19.09
CA ILE A 91 -1.76 -13.15 -17.77
C ILE A 91 -3.13 -12.89 -17.16
N LEU A 92 -3.31 -13.23 -15.89
CA LEU A 92 -4.45 -12.78 -15.08
C LEU A 92 -3.94 -11.89 -13.95
N GLU A 93 -4.36 -10.63 -13.93
CA GLU A 93 -4.17 -9.73 -12.79
C GLU A 93 -5.34 -9.88 -11.81
N VAL A 94 -5.03 -10.42 -10.62
CA VAL A 94 -6.00 -10.55 -9.53
C VAL A 94 -5.91 -9.32 -8.66
N GLY A 95 -7.02 -8.61 -8.48
CA GLY A 95 -7.05 -7.30 -7.81
C GLY A 95 -6.56 -6.17 -8.70
N CYS A 96 -7.03 -6.11 -9.96
CA CYS A 96 -6.57 -5.13 -10.95
C CYS A 96 -7.06 -3.68 -10.69
N GLY A 97 -7.86 -3.45 -9.65
CA GLY A 97 -8.46 -2.16 -9.31
C GLY A 97 -9.21 -1.56 -10.49
N LYS A 98 -8.82 -0.35 -10.89
CA LYS A 98 -9.40 0.37 -12.03
C LYS A 98 -8.85 -0.07 -13.41
N GLY A 99 -7.96 -1.06 -13.46
CA GLY A 99 -7.41 -1.62 -14.70
C GLY A 99 -6.18 -0.90 -15.26
N GLY A 100 -5.65 0.13 -14.57
CA GLY A 100 -4.54 0.94 -15.11
C GLY A 100 -3.26 0.15 -15.40
N PHE A 101 -2.84 -0.76 -14.50
CA PHE A 101 -1.66 -1.60 -14.75
C PHE A 101 -1.93 -2.67 -15.81
N LEU A 102 -3.13 -3.27 -15.80
CA LEU A 102 -3.59 -4.18 -16.84
C LEU A 102 -3.49 -3.57 -18.23
N ASP A 103 -3.97 -2.33 -18.39
CA ASP A 103 -3.94 -1.61 -19.66
C ASP A 103 -2.50 -1.38 -20.13
N LEU A 104 -1.57 -1.07 -19.21
CA LEU A 104 -0.15 -0.94 -19.53
C LEU A 104 0.45 -2.28 -20.01
N MET A 105 0.11 -3.41 -19.36
CA MET A 105 0.54 -4.74 -19.83
C MET A 105 0.02 -5.03 -21.24
N ARG A 106 -1.26 -4.73 -21.51
CA ARG A 106 -1.87 -4.91 -22.85
C ARG A 106 -1.23 -3.99 -23.90
N GLN A 107 -0.89 -2.76 -23.54
CA GLN A 107 -0.15 -1.82 -24.42
C GLN A 107 1.26 -2.32 -24.76
N ARG A 108 1.91 -3.06 -23.84
CA ARG A 108 3.17 -3.77 -24.11
C ARG A 108 3.00 -5.07 -24.90
N GLY A 109 1.77 -5.43 -25.28
CA GLY A 109 1.46 -6.56 -26.15
C GLY A 109 1.20 -7.88 -25.43
N HIS A 110 0.99 -7.87 -24.11
CA HIS A 110 0.61 -9.07 -23.35
C HIS A 110 -0.86 -9.42 -23.55
N ASP A 111 -1.16 -10.73 -23.56
CA ASP A 111 -2.53 -11.23 -23.45
C ASP A 111 -2.96 -11.23 -21.98
N ALA A 112 -3.42 -10.09 -21.49
CA ALA A 112 -3.72 -9.89 -20.07
C ALA A 112 -5.20 -9.63 -19.81
N SER A 113 -5.79 -10.33 -18.84
CA SER A 113 -7.13 -10.08 -18.28
C SER A 113 -7.05 -9.74 -16.80
N GLY A 114 -8.13 -9.18 -16.24
CA GLY A 114 -8.19 -8.72 -14.86
C GLY A 114 -9.43 -9.18 -14.11
N ILE A 115 -9.37 -9.19 -12.79
CA ILE A 115 -10.51 -9.41 -11.91
C ILE A 115 -10.43 -8.51 -10.69
N ASP A 116 -11.46 -7.69 -10.48
CA ASP A 116 -11.56 -6.79 -9.33
C ASP A 116 -13.01 -6.33 -9.09
N PRO A 117 -13.52 -6.36 -7.84
CA PRO A 117 -14.86 -5.86 -7.54
C PRO A 117 -15.01 -4.33 -7.66
N ALA A 118 -13.92 -3.56 -7.56
CA ALA A 118 -13.92 -2.10 -7.61
C ALA A 118 -13.75 -1.55 -9.04
N TYR A 119 -13.71 -2.40 -10.07
CA TYR A 119 -13.60 -1.97 -11.46
C TYR A 119 -14.92 -1.32 -11.97
N GLU A 120 -14.82 -0.09 -12.45
CA GLU A 120 -15.98 0.72 -12.87
C GLU A 120 -16.19 0.75 -14.39
N GLY A 121 -15.16 0.48 -15.20
CA GLY A 121 -15.23 0.55 -16.66
C GLY A 121 -15.91 -0.66 -17.31
N ASP A 122 -15.97 -0.73 -18.64
CA ASP A 122 -16.68 -1.81 -19.36
C ASP A 122 -15.77 -2.66 -20.26
N ALA A 123 -14.47 -2.70 -19.94
CA ALA A 123 -13.53 -3.52 -20.68
C ALA A 123 -13.92 -5.01 -20.61
N PRO A 124 -14.08 -5.70 -21.77
CA PRO A 124 -14.56 -7.09 -21.79
C PRO A 124 -13.56 -8.10 -21.23
N TYR A 125 -12.32 -7.68 -20.99
CA TYR A 125 -11.24 -8.49 -20.42
C TYR A 125 -11.08 -8.28 -18.90
N ILE A 126 -12.01 -7.57 -18.24
CA ILE A 126 -12.00 -7.40 -16.78
C ILE A 126 -13.31 -7.93 -16.17
N HIS A 127 -13.17 -8.78 -15.15
CA HIS A 127 -14.29 -9.34 -14.39
C HIS A 127 -14.58 -8.49 -13.14
N LYS A 128 -15.78 -7.91 -13.03
CA LYS A 128 -16.23 -7.04 -11.92
C LYS A 128 -16.66 -7.83 -10.67
N GLN A 129 -15.76 -8.59 -10.06
CA GLN A 129 -16.06 -9.39 -8.87
C GLN A 129 -14.79 -9.79 -8.12
N HIS A 130 -14.97 -10.33 -6.91
CA HIS A 130 -13.86 -10.94 -6.16
C HIS A 130 -13.36 -12.19 -6.88
N PHE A 131 -12.06 -12.47 -6.77
CA PHE A 131 -11.51 -13.73 -7.24
C PHE A 131 -12.13 -14.90 -6.47
N ASP A 132 -12.62 -15.87 -7.22
CA ASP A 132 -13.16 -17.12 -6.69
C ASP A 132 -12.68 -18.28 -7.58
N ALA A 133 -12.20 -19.36 -6.96
CA ALA A 133 -11.64 -20.51 -7.68
C ALA A 133 -12.68 -21.21 -8.57
N SER A 134 -13.98 -21.10 -8.27
CA SER A 134 -15.08 -21.67 -9.05
C SER A 134 -15.31 -20.99 -10.40
N LEU A 135 -14.75 -19.78 -10.60
CA LEU A 135 -14.83 -19.07 -11.88
C LEU A 135 -14.08 -19.79 -13.00
N GLY A 136 -13.17 -20.71 -12.66
CA GLY A 136 -12.42 -21.48 -13.63
C GLY A 136 -11.46 -20.64 -14.48
N LEU A 137 -11.12 -19.42 -14.04
CA LEU A 137 -10.13 -18.58 -14.69
C LEU A 137 -8.76 -19.24 -14.55
N ARG A 138 -8.11 -19.46 -15.69
CA ARG A 138 -6.76 -20.05 -15.78
C ARG A 138 -5.88 -19.16 -16.64
N ALA A 139 -4.64 -19.02 -16.22
CA ALA A 139 -3.63 -18.20 -16.87
C ALA A 139 -2.26 -18.87 -16.76
N ASP A 140 -1.36 -18.59 -17.68
CA ASP A 140 0.00 -19.12 -17.64
C ASP A 140 0.84 -18.34 -16.60
N ALA A 141 0.46 -17.08 -16.35
CA ALA A 141 0.98 -16.24 -15.27
C ALA A 141 -0.12 -15.49 -14.50
N ILE A 142 0.08 -15.34 -13.20
CA ILE A 142 -0.76 -14.56 -12.28
C ILE A 142 0.01 -13.34 -11.80
N VAL A 143 -0.64 -12.18 -11.80
CA VAL A 143 -0.09 -10.94 -11.22
C VAL A 143 -0.95 -10.54 -10.02
N LEU A 144 -0.29 -10.32 -8.88
CA LEU A 144 -0.88 -9.84 -7.63
C LEU A 144 -0.09 -8.63 -7.17
N ARG A 145 -0.62 -7.43 -7.39
CA ARG A 145 0.02 -6.19 -6.95
C ARG A 145 -0.82 -5.52 -5.89
N HIS A 146 -0.24 -5.31 -4.72
CA HIS A 146 -0.89 -4.63 -3.61
C HIS A 146 -2.24 -5.26 -3.21
N VAL A 147 -2.28 -6.59 -3.17
CA VAL A 147 -3.46 -7.37 -2.79
C VAL A 147 -3.21 -8.14 -1.52
N LEU A 148 -2.09 -8.88 -1.46
CA LEU A 148 -1.86 -9.91 -0.45
C LEU A 148 -1.79 -9.33 0.98
N GLU A 149 -1.37 -8.07 1.14
CA GLU A 149 -1.39 -7.32 2.40
C GLU A 149 -2.80 -7.08 2.94
N HIS A 150 -3.82 -7.10 2.09
CA HIS A 150 -5.22 -6.88 2.46
C HIS A 150 -6.00 -8.19 2.69
N ILE A 151 -5.41 -9.36 2.39
CA ILE A 151 -6.10 -10.66 2.47
C ILE A 151 -5.93 -11.29 3.86
N PRO A 152 -6.98 -11.54 4.66
CA PRO A 152 -6.83 -12.04 6.03
C PRO A 152 -6.05 -13.35 6.17
N ASP A 153 -6.24 -14.30 5.25
CA ASP A 153 -5.43 -15.52 5.15
C ASP A 153 -4.71 -15.56 3.78
N PRO A 154 -3.50 -14.96 3.69
CA PRO A 154 -2.78 -14.90 2.42
C PRO A 154 -2.34 -16.29 1.93
N GLN A 155 -2.11 -17.26 2.82
CA GLN A 155 -1.73 -18.61 2.41
C GLN A 155 -2.90 -19.38 1.82
N GLN A 156 -4.09 -19.30 2.43
CA GLN A 156 -5.29 -19.91 1.88
C GLN A 156 -5.63 -19.30 0.52
N PHE A 157 -5.47 -17.99 0.37
CA PHE A 157 -5.72 -17.32 -0.90
C PHE A 157 -4.74 -17.74 -2.00
N LEU A 158 -3.44 -17.81 -1.71
CA LEU A 158 -2.45 -18.35 -2.67
C LEU A 158 -2.74 -19.81 -3.04
N ARG A 159 -3.18 -20.63 -2.08
CA ARG A 159 -3.61 -22.01 -2.36
C ARG A 159 -4.83 -22.06 -3.27
N ALA A 160 -5.81 -21.18 -3.06
CA ALA A 160 -6.99 -21.09 -3.93
C ALA A 160 -6.61 -20.69 -5.36
N ILE A 161 -5.69 -19.73 -5.53
CA ILE A 161 -5.14 -19.35 -6.84
C ILE A 161 -4.41 -20.53 -7.48
N ALA A 162 -3.51 -21.19 -6.76
CA ALA A 162 -2.77 -22.35 -7.27
C ALA A 162 -3.73 -23.47 -7.69
N ALA A 163 -4.74 -23.78 -6.88
CA ALA A 163 -5.74 -24.81 -7.19
C ALA A 163 -6.59 -24.46 -8.42
N ALA A 164 -7.07 -23.21 -8.53
CA ALA A 164 -7.81 -22.72 -9.69
C ALA A 164 -7.00 -22.87 -10.99
N ASN A 165 -5.68 -22.63 -10.90
CA ASN A 165 -4.74 -22.77 -12.00
C ASN A 165 -4.22 -24.20 -12.22
N GLY A 166 -4.81 -25.20 -11.55
CA GLY A 166 -4.42 -26.61 -11.68
C GLY A 166 -3.03 -26.94 -11.15
N GLY A 167 -2.49 -26.14 -10.22
CA GLY A 167 -1.15 -26.31 -9.67
C GLY A 167 -0.03 -26.01 -10.65
N SER A 168 -0.30 -25.22 -11.69
CA SER A 168 0.66 -24.86 -12.74
C SER A 168 0.75 -23.35 -12.91
N GLY A 169 1.71 -22.86 -13.70
CA GLY A 169 1.88 -21.45 -14.00
C GLY A 169 2.74 -20.70 -12.97
N ARG A 170 3.03 -19.45 -13.29
CA ARG A 170 3.90 -18.58 -12.50
C ARG A 170 3.11 -17.47 -11.84
N ILE A 171 3.68 -16.88 -10.79
CA ILE A 171 3.06 -15.79 -10.05
C ILE A 171 4.05 -14.66 -9.80
N TYR A 172 3.64 -13.43 -10.07
CA TYR A 172 4.29 -12.21 -9.63
C TYR A 172 3.50 -11.65 -8.45
N ILE A 173 4.17 -11.40 -7.33
CA ILE A 173 3.60 -10.79 -6.14
C ILE A 173 4.36 -9.50 -5.86
N GLU A 174 3.65 -8.39 -5.60
CA GLU A 174 4.21 -7.12 -5.12
C GLU A 174 3.44 -6.64 -3.90
N VAL A 175 4.16 -6.33 -2.81
CA VAL A 175 3.60 -5.91 -1.51
C VAL A 175 4.52 -4.92 -0.81
N PRO A 176 4.03 -4.14 0.18
CA PRO A 176 4.85 -3.33 1.06
C PRO A 176 5.94 -4.13 1.80
N CYS A 177 7.10 -3.49 1.97
CA CYS A 177 8.28 -4.07 2.63
C CYS A 177 8.30 -3.74 4.14
N LEU A 178 8.04 -4.74 5.00
CA LEU A 178 8.11 -4.56 6.45
C LEU A 178 9.52 -4.14 6.92
N ASP A 179 10.57 -4.68 6.32
CA ASP A 179 11.95 -4.32 6.69
C ASP A 179 12.25 -2.83 6.39
N TRP A 180 11.71 -2.30 5.30
CA TRP A 180 11.78 -0.87 5.01
C TRP A 180 11.02 -0.05 6.05
N ILE A 181 9.79 -0.46 6.38
CA ILE A 181 8.93 0.22 7.37
C ILE A 181 9.67 0.33 8.71
N MET A 182 10.18 -0.80 9.23
CA MET A 182 10.93 -0.84 10.49
C MET A 182 12.20 0.02 10.42
N ARG A 183 13.00 -0.15 9.36
CA ARG A 183 14.27 0.58 9.21
C ARG A 183 14.05 2.09 9.15
N LYS A 184 13.03 2.54 8.43
CA LYS A 184 12.70 3.96 8.25
C LYS A 184 11.86 4.56 9.37
N ARG A 185 11.41 3.76 10.36
CA ARG A 185 10.47 4.21 11.40
C ARG A 185 9.22 4.80 10.76
N ALA A 186 8.77 4.18 9.68
CA ALA A 186 7.61 4.62 8.91
C ALA A 186 6.32 4.15 9.60
N TRP A 187 6.06 4.63 10.81
CA TRP A 187 4.86 4.29 11.58
C TRP A 187 3.56 4.62 10.84
N PHE A 188 3.60 5.58 9.91
CA PHE A 188 2.48 5.93 9.03
C PHE A 188 2.18 4.88 7.95
N ASP A 189 3.03 3.86 7.78
CA ASP A 189 2.75 2.69 6.92
C ASP A 189 2.16 1.50 7.72
N VAL A 190 1.92 1.68 9.02
CA VAL A 190 1.17 0.73 9.86
C VAL A 190 -0.25 1.25 10.03
N PHE A 191 -1.19 0.66 9.28
CA PHE A 191 -2.58 1.07 9.28
C PHE A 191 -3.54 -0.10 9.13
N TYR A 192 -4.82 0.16 9.41
CA TYR A 192 -5.82 -0.88 9.61
C TYR A 192 -6.09 -1.75 8.37
N GLU A 193 -6.13 -1.17 7.17
CA GLU A 193 -6.36 -1.91 5.92
C GLU A 193 -5.24 -2.90 5.57
N HIS A 194 -4.01 -2.67 6.05
CA HIS A 194 -2.91 -3.62 5.90
C HIS A 194 -3.00 -4.67 7.00
N VAL A 195 -3.58 -5.81 6.64
CA VAL A 195 -3.73 -6.97 7.53
C VAL A 195 -2.43 -7.72 7.67
N ASN A 196 -1.64 -7.83 6.60
CA ASN A 196 -0.37 -8.57 6.58
C ASN A 196 0.81 -7.68 6.19
N TYR A 197 1.97 -7.98 6.78
CA TYR A 197 3.22 -7.28 6.56
C TYR A 197 4.29 -8.30 6.18
N PHE A 198 4.87 -8.13 4.99
CA PHE A 198 5.77 -9.12 4.41
C PHE A 198 7.23 -8.66 4.44
N ARG A 199 8.13 -9.63 4.60
CA ARG A 199 9.57 -9.51 4.42
C ARG A 199 10.00 -10.40 3.26
N LEU A 200 11.13 -10.08 2.64
CA LEU A 200 11.65 -10.86 1.51
C LEU A 200 11.83 -12.36 1.84
N PRO A 201 12.32 -12.76 3.04
CA PRO A 201 12.42 -14.17 3.42
C PRO A 201 11.08 -14.89 3.51
N ASP A 202 9.95 -14.18 3.63
CA ASP A 202 8.63 -14.80 3.71
C ASP A 202 8.27 -15.46 2.38
N PHE A 203 8.57 -14.81 1.24
CA PHE A 203 8.38 -15.39 -0.10
C PHE A 203 9.27 -16.60 -0.37
N LEU A 204 10.52 -16.58 0.12
CA LEU A 204 11.44 -17.72 0.02
C LEU A 204 10.99 -18.91 0.87
N ARG A 205 10.15 -18.70 1.88
CA ARG A 205 9.52 -19.77 2.67
C ARG A 205 8.21 -20.24 2.05
N LEU A 206 7.43 -19.33 1.47
CA LEU A 206 6.18 -19.65 0.79
C LEU A 206 6.39 -20.50 -0.46
N PHE A 207 7.50 -20.32 -1.18
CA PHE A 207 7.75 -21.02 -2.45
C PHE A 207 9.07 -21.81 -2.43
N THR A 208 9.08 -23.07 -2.90
CA THR A 208 10.34 -23.81 -3.13
C THR A 208 11.12 -23.27 -4.33
N THR A 209 10.45 -22.64 -5.29
CA THR A 209 11.05 -22.16 -6.54
C THR A 209 10.68 -20.70 -6.75
N VAL A 210 11.64 -19.82 -6.43
CA VAL A 210 11.57 -18.38 -6.66
C VAL A 210 12.61 -18.02 -7.72
N HIS A 211 12.16 -17.50 -8.86
CA HIS A 211 13.01 -17.14 -10.00
C HIS A 211 13.71 -15.80 -9.81
N GLU A 212 12.99 -14.84 -9.25
CA GLU A 212 13.48 -13.50 -8.99
C GLU A 212 12.72 -12.93 -7.79
N ALA A 213 13.42 -12.27 -6.88
CA ALA A 213 12.77 -11.49 -5.83
C ALA A 213 13.67 -10.32 -5.45
N GLY A 214 13.08 -9.22 -5.01
CA GLY A 214 13.84 -8.02 -4.72
C GLY A 214 12.99 -6.90 -4.19
N HIS A 215 13.54 -5.70 -4.28
CA HIS A 215 12.91 -4.49 -3.82
C HIS A 215 12.64 -3.53 -4.98
N LEU A 216 11.58 -2.75 -4.86
CA LEU A 216 11.17 -1.73 -5.82
C LEU A 216 10.89 -0.41 -5.10
N PHE A 217 10.74 0.65 -5.88
CA PHE A 217 10.24 1.93 -5.41
C PHE A 217 10.97 2.52 -4.19
N GLY A 218 12.31 2.62 -4.28
CA GLY A 218 13.14 3.13 -3.18
C GLY A 218 13.22 2.17 -1.98
N GLY A 219 12.93 0.89 -2.20
CA GLY A 219 12.92 -0.15 -1.19
C GLY A 219 11.58 -0.31 -0.46
N GLN A 220 10.57 0.51 -0.79
CA GLN A 220 9.28 0.49 -0.11
C GLN A 220 8.46 -0.75 -0.41
N TYR A 221 8.66 -1.34 -1.60
CA TYR A 221 7.95 -2.53 -2.03
C TYR A 221 8.90 -3.70 -2.20
N LEU A 222 8.38 -4.89 -1.96
CA LEU A 222 8.97 -6.17 -2.31
C LEU A 222 8.28 -6.71 -3.54
N TYR A 223 9.01 -7.46 -4.35
CA TYR A 223 8.40 -8.33 -5.34
C TYR A 223 9.02 -9.72 -5.32
N ALA A 224 8.24 -10.71 -5.78
CA ALA A 224 8.69 -12.07 -6.02
C ALA A 224 8.03 -12.67 -7.26
N VAL A 225 8.81 -13.36 -8.08
CA VAL A 225 8.38 -14.20 -9.20
C VAL A 225 8.64 -15.65 -8.83
N ALA A 226 7.60 -16.47 -8.76
CA ALA A 226 7.69 -17.85 -8.28
C ALA A 226 6.82 -18.82 -9.11
N GLU A 227 7.08 -20.11 -8.96
CA GLU A 227 6.23 -21.17 -9.53
C GLU A 227 5.03 -21.45 -8.60
N LEU A 228 3.80 -21.45 -9.12
CA LEU A 228 2.61 -21.78 -8.31
C LEU A 228 2.68 -23.20 -7.75
N ALA A 229 3.22 -24.15 -8.53
CA ALA A 229 3.44 -25.54 -8.12
C ALA A 229 4.40 -25.68 -6.91
N SER A 230 5.19 -24.63 -6.65
CA SER A 230 6.21 -24.63 -5.62
C SER A 230 5.71 -24.09 -4.27
N LEU A 231 4.44 -23.67 -4.20
CA LEU A 231 3.82 -23.16 -2.98
C LEU A 231 3.85 -24.23 -1.88
N ARG A 232 4.38 -23.87 -0.71
CA ARG A 232 4.51 -24.73 0.47
C ARG A 232 3.41 -24.45 1.48
N ASP A 233 3.09 -25.45 2.28
CA ASP A 233 2.41 -25.20 3.55
C ASP A 233 3.37 -24.59 4.57
N ALA A 234 2.89 -23.63 5.37
CA ALA A 234 3.70 -22.96 6.39
C ALA A 234 4.45 -23.90 7.36
N ALA A 235 3.92 -25.10 7.60
CA ALA A 235 4.54 -26.08 8.50
C ALA A 235 5.79 -26.78 7.90
N GLN A 236 6.07 -26.62 6.60
CA GLN A 236 7.10 -27.37 5.89
C GLN A 236 8.43 -26.59 5.70
N GLY A 237 8.54 -25.39 6.27
CA GLY A 237 9.73 -24.53 6.19
C GLY A 237 10.72 -24.69 7.35
N SER A 238 11.90 -24.09 7.21
CA SER A 238 12.79 -23.85 8.36
C SER A 238 12.10 -22.91 9.36
N ALA A 239 12.43 -23.07 10.65
CA ALA A 239 11.89 -22.19 11.70
C ALA A 239 12.07 -20.71 11.30
N PRO A 240 11.01 -19.88 11.39
CA PRO A 240 11.09 -18.51 10.94
C PRO A 240 11.99 -17.67 11.85
N GLU A 241 12.74 -16.75 11.26
CA GLU A 241 13.50 -15.78 12.02
C GLU A 241 12.55 -14.82 12.75
N ALA A 242 12.80 -14.64 14.05
CA ALA A 242 12.05 -13.72 14.88
C ALA A 242 12.24 -12.28 14.39
N VAL A 243 11.14 -11.55 14.21
CA VAL A 243 11.21 -10.14 13.80
C VAL A 243 11.80 -9.31 14.95
N ALA A 244 12.85 -8.56 14.65
CA ALA A 244 13.43 -7.57 15.55
C ALA A 244 12.75 -6.21 15.31
N PHE A 245 11.54 -6.05 15.85
CA PHE A 245 10.81 -4.78 15.74
C PHE A 245 11.51 -3.71 16.60
N PRO A 246 11.74 -2.48 16.08
CA PRO A 246 12.49 -1.47 16.81
C PRO A 246 11.71 -0.90 17.99
N ASP A 247 12.33 -0.85 19.17
CA ASP A 247 11.74 -0.24 20.37
C ASP A 247 11.51 1.28 20.21
N ASP A 248 12.26 1.91 19.29
CA ASP A 248 12.21 3.33 18.98
C ASP A 248 11.32 3.67 17.75
N PHE A 249 10.39 2.78 17.39
CA PHE A 249 9.61 2.89 16.15
C PHE A 249 8.87 4.23 16.00
N LEU A 250 8.35 4.78 17.10
CA LEU A 250 7.61 6.05 17.13
C LEU A 250 8.51 7.28 17.32
N ARG A 251 9.84 7.15 17.35
CA ARG A 251 10.75 8.28 17.60
C ARG A 251 10.51 9.45 16.64
N GLU A 252 10.30 9.15 15.36
CA GLU A 252 10.14 10.18 14.33
C GLU A 252 8.83 10.95 14.45
N LEU A 253 7.79 10.37 15.08
CA LEU A 253 6.54 11.08 15.35
C LEU A 253 6.78 12.34 16.18
N HIS A 254 7.58 12.21 17.26
CA HIS A 254 7.92 13.34 18.12
C HIS A 254 8.78 14.38 17.40
N ARG A 255 9.69 13.97 16.50
CA ARG A 255 10.52 14.88 15.71
C ARG A 255 9.68 15.74 14.78
N HIS A 256 8.74 15.13 14.05
CA HIS A 256 7.83 15.86 13.16
C HIS A 256 6.87 16.78 13.91
N GLY A 257 6.58 16.46 15.17
CA GLY A 257 5.74 17.27 16.04
C GLY A 257 6.41 18.46 16.71
N ALA A 258 7.74 18.59 16.60
CA ALA A 258 8.47 19.68 17.24
C ALA A 258 7.97 21.07 16.79
N ALA A 259 8.05 22.04 17.70
CA ALA A 259 7.73 23.43 17.38
C ALA A 259 8.66 23.94 16.27
N SER A 260 8.06 24.52 15.23
CA SER A 260 8.71 25.15 14.08
C SER A 260 8.15 26.56 13.98
N PRO A 261 8.95 27.56 13.60
CA PRO A 261 8.48 28.93 13.41
C PRO A 261 7.55 29.10 12.19
N ALA A 262 7.29 28.04 11.42
CA ALA A 262 6.39 28.06 10.26
C ALA A 262 4.98 28.56 10.63
N ALA A 263 4.41 29.40 9.77
CA ALA A 263 3.06 29.92 9.94
C ALA A 263 2.01 28.88 9.56
N HIS A 264 2.31 28.06 8.54
CA HIS A 264 1.47 26.97 8.08
C HIS A 264 2.22 25.63 8.02
N ARG A 265 1.47 24.56 8.21
CA ARG A 265 1.93 23.17 8.11
C ARG A 265 0.98 22.37 7.24
N ALA A 266 1.47 21.90 6.10
CA ALA A 266 0.70 21.08 5.17
C ALA A 266 1.33 19.69 5.01
N ILE A 267 0.51 18.72 4.60
CA ILE A 267 1.01 17.43 4.10
C ILE A 267 0.89 17.38 2.57
N TRP A 268 1.86 16.76 1.92
CA TRP A 268 1.80 16.43 0.50
C TRP A 268 1.66 14.92 0.33
N GLY A 269 0.49 14.51 -0.15
CA GLY A 269 0.02 13.12 -0.23
C GLY A 269 -1.12 12.87 0.74
N ALA A 270 -2.33 12.68 0.21
CA ALA A 270 -3.57 12.45 0.95
C ALA A 270 -4.08 11.00 0.74
N ALA A 271 -3.15 10.05 0.69
CA ALA A 271 -3.40 8.61 0.73
C ALA A 271 -3.13 8.07 2.15
N ALA A 272 -3.06 6.74 2.29
CA ALA A 272 -2.87 6.06 3.58
C ALA A 272 -1.80 6.69 4.50
N LYS A 273 -0.60 6.95 3.98
CA LYS A 273 0.48 7.59 4.77
C LYS A 273 0.06 8.95 5.32
N GLY A 274 -0.61 9.78 4.52
CA GLY A 274 -1.09 11.10 4.92
C GLY A 274 -2.22 11.04 5.95
N VAL A 275 -3.15 10.09 5.80
CA VAL A 275 -4.21 9.83 6.78
C VAL A 275 -3.60 9.46 8.13
N MET A 276 -2.72 8.46 8.17
CA MET A 276 -2.05 8.05 9.42
C MET A 276 -1.20 9.17 10.01
N PHE A 277 -0.42 9.86 9.16
CA PHE A 277 0.45 10.93 9.61
C PHE A 277 -0.34 12.06 10.27
N SER A 278 -1.38 12.55 9.59
CA SER A 278 -2.25 13.59 10.13
C SER A 278 -2.97 13.15 11.40
N HIS A 279 -3.46 11.91 11.46
CA HIS A 279 -4.14 11.37 12.63
C HIS A 279 -3.24 11.35 13.87
N HIS A 280 -2.01 10.85 13.73
CA HIS A 280 -1.07 10.78 14.84
C HIS A 280 -0.56 12.15 15.30
N LEU A 281 -0.33 13.09 14.38
CA LEU A 281 0.00 14.47 14.76
C LEU A 281 -1.16 15.15 15.49
N ALA A 282 -2.39 14.98 15.01
CA ALA A 282 -3.58 15.52 15.66
C ALA A 282 -3.77 14.95 17.09
N ALA A 283 -3.50 13.65 17.28
CA ALA A 283 -3.52 13.02 18.60
C ALA A 283 -2.47 13.59 19.57
N GLN A 284 -1.40 14.18 19.06
CA GLN A 284 -0.39 14.91 19.84
C GLN A 284 -0.69 16.41 19.98
N GLY A 285 -1.86 16.88 19.52
CA GLY A 285 -2.25 18.28 19.56
C GLY A 285 -1.57 19.15 18.51
N ILE A 286 -0.95 18.55 17.48
CA ILE A 286 -0.31 19.28 16.39
C ILE A 286 -1.29 19.44 15.24
N ALA A 287 -1.62 20.69 14.93
CA ALA A 287 -2.52 21.02 13.84
C ALA A 287 -1.78 21.04 12.50
N LEU A 288 -2.43 20.49 11.49
CA LEU A 288 -2.11 20.67 10.07
C LEU A 288 -3.23 21.49 9.44
N ASP A 289 -2.90 22.38 8.51
CA ASP A 289 -3.88 23.27 7.89
C ASP A 289 -4.69 22.57 6.79
N PHE A 290 -4.02 21.79 5.94
CA PHE A 290 -4.61 21.05 4.83
C PHE A 290 -3.65 19.98 4.28
N ALA A 291 -4.19 19.08 3.47
CA ALA A 291 -3.44 18.17 2.63
C ALA A 291 -3.39 18.67 1.18
N ILE A 292 -2.33 18.34 0.46
CA ILE A 292 -2.19 18.54 -0.98
C ILE A 292 -2.15 17.17 -1.65
N ASP A 293 -2.97 16.96 -2.68
CA ASP A 293 -2.91 15.74 -3.49
C ASP A 293 -3.05 16.04 -4.98
N ILE A 294 -2.23 15.36 -5.79
CA ILE A 294 -2.23 15.50 -7.24
C ILE A 294 -3.44 14.81 -7.89
N ASN A 295 -4.02 13.78 -7.24
CA ASN A 295 -5.17 13.06 -7.76
C ASN A 295 -6.43 13.95 -7.67
N PRO A 296 -7.05 14.32 -8.81
CA PRO A 296 -8.23 15.18 -8.84
C PRO A 296 -9.43 14.62 -8.06
N ALA A 297 -9.58 13.28 -8.00
CA ALA A 297 -10.69 12.63 -7.31
C ALA A 297 -10.66 12.86 -5.78
N LYS A 298 -9.49 13.18 -5.22
CA LYS A 298 -9.32 13.48 -3.79
C LYS A 298 -9.52 14.95 -3.47
N GLN A 299 -9.43 15.85 -4.44
CA GLN A 299 -9.44 17.29 -4.22
C GLN A 299 -10.85 17.77 -3.83
N GLY A 300 -10.92 18.70 -2.86
CA GLY A 300 -12.18 19.19 -2.29
C GLY A 300 -12.85 18.22 -1.32
N LYS A 301 -12.20 17.10 -0.98
CA LYS A 301 -12.67 16.11 0.00
C LYS A 301 -11.89 16.24 1.33
N PHE A 302 -12.17 15.34 2.27
CA PHE A 302 -11.58 15.34 3.60
C PHE A 302 -10.97 13.98 3.97
N LEU A 303 -9.85 14.02 4.70
CA LEU A 303 -9.13 12.83 5.17
C LEU A 303 -9.82 12.15 6.34
N ALA A 304 -9.87 10.82 6.31
CA ALA A 304 -10.38 9.97 7.37
C ALA A 304 -9.73 10.29 8.74
N GLY A 305 -10.53 10.26 9.80
CA GLY A 305 -10.08 10.50 11.18
C GLY A 305 -9.93 11.98 11.54
N THR A 306 -9.19 12.76 10.76
CA THR A 306 -8.91 14.18 11.07
C THR A 306 -9.94 15.14 10.48
N GLY A 307 -10.53 14.80 9.33
CA GLY A 307 -11.32 15.74 8.54
C GLY A 307 -10.47 16.87 7.96
N LEU A 308 -9.18 16.61 7.70
CA LEU A 308 -8.27 17.56 7.07
C LEU A 308 -8.68 17.76 5.60
N PRO A 309 -8.88 19.01 5.12
CA PRO A 309 -9.29 19.26 3.74
C PRO A 309 -8.14 18.94 2.77
N VAL A 310 -8.49 18.33 1.64
CA VAL A 310 -7.55 18.00 0.56
C VAL A 310 -7.68 19.03 -0.56
N LEU A 311 -6.58 19.70 -0.89
CA LEU A 311 -6.49 20.72 -1.92
C LEU A 311 -5.71 20.21 -3.13
N SER A 312 -5.99 20.81 -4.29
CA SER A 312 -5.11 20.66 -5.46
C SER A 312 -3.73 21.30 -5.19
N PRO A 313 -2.67 20.90 -5.93
CA PRO A 313 -1.35 21.53 -5.80
C PRO A 313 -1.39 23.05 -5.95
N ALA A 314 -2.13 23.56 -6.94
CA ALA A 314 -2.27 24.99 -7.17
C ALA A 314 -2.92 25.73 -5.97
N GLN A 315 -4.01 25.17 -5.44
CA GLN A 315 -4.72 25.78 -4.29
C GLN A 315 -3.90 25.70 -3.01
N GLY A 316 -3.23 24.58 -2.75
CA GLY A 316 -2.39 24.41 -1.57
C GLY A 316 -1.17 25.33 -1.60
N LEU A 317 -0.44 25.35 -2.72
CA LEU A 317 0.74 26.20 -2.90
C LEU A 317 0.40 27.69 -2.78
N ALA A 318 -0.78 28.12 -3.23
CA ALA A 318 -1.24 29.50 -3.09
C ALA A 318 -1.54 29.93 -1.64
N ARG A 319 -1.72 28.97 -0.72
CA ARG A 319 -1.96 29.23 0.71
C ARG A 319 -0.68 29.24 1.55
N LEU A 320 0.41 28.69 1.03
CA LEU A 320 1.69 28.60 1.73
C LEU A 320 2.56 29.84 1.50
N GLN A 321 3.26 30.26 2.54
CA GLN A 321 4.23 31.36 2.58
C GLN A 321 5.65 30.82 2.61
N ASP A 322 6.63 31.70 2.43
CA ASP A 322 8.04 31.33 2.44
C ASP A 322 8.45 30.81 3.82
N GLY A 323 9.13 29.67 3.84
CA GLY A 323 9.52 28.98 5.06
C GLY A 323 8.40 28.18 5.75
N ASP A 324 7.21 28.05 5.14
CA ASP A 324 6.19 27.13 5.64
C ASP A 324 6.60 25.67 5.43
N ASP A 325 6.14 24.81 6.33
CA ASP A 325 6.51 23.40 6.36
C ASP A 325 5.55 22.55 5.52
N VAL A 326 6.12 21.77 4.60
CA VAL A 326 5.40 20.79 3.78
C VAL A 326 5.96 19.40 4.06
N PHE A 327 5.22 18.60 4.82
CA PHE A 327 5.56 17.21 5.09
C PHE A 327 5.27 16.37 3.85
N VAL A 328 6.31 15.83 3.22
CA VAL A 328 6.20 15.01 2.02
C VAL A 328 6.09 13.56 2.42
N MET A 329 4.93 12.94 2.15
CA MET A 329 4.59 11.59 2.64
C MET A 329 5.43 10.47 2.02
N ASN A 330 6.09 10.73 0.89
CA ASN A 330 6.96 9.78 0.24
C ASN A 330 8.11 10.50 -0.47
N SER A 331 9.34 10.27 0.00
CA SER A 331 10.56 10.87 -0.51
C SER A 331 10.83 10.60 -2.00
N ASN A 332 10.26 9.52 -2.58
CA ASN A 332 10.39 9.24 -4.00
C ASN A 332 9.79 10.36 -4.87
N TYR A 333 8.83 11.12 -4.35
CA TYR A 333 8.16 12.22 -5.05
C TYR A 333 8.79 13.59 -4.78
N ILE A 334 9.87 13.68 -3.99
CA ILE A 334 10.39 14.99 -3.54
C ILE A 334 10.81 15.90 -4.70
N ALA A 335 11.38 15.33 -5.76
CA ALA A 335 11.87 16.10 -6.91
C ALA A 335 10.72 16.73 -7.71
N GLU A 336 9.67 15.96 -7.99
CA GLU A 336 8.49 16.47 -8.71
C GLU A 336 7.69 17.47 -7.85
N ILE A 337 7.62 17.26 -6.53
CA ILE A 337 6.96 18.17 -5.60
C ILE A 337 7.70 19.53 -5.55
N ARG A 338 9.03 19.51 -5.45
CA ARG A 338 9.86 20.73 -5.49
C ARG A 338 9.74 21.45 -6.84
N ALA A 339 9.68 20.70 -7.94
CA ALA A 339 9.49 21.29 -9.27
C ALA A 339 8.16 22.06 -9.37
N LEU A 340 7.11 21.64 -8.65
CA LEU A 340 5.81 22.32 -8.63
C LEU A 340 5.77 23.55 -7.72
N GLY A 341 6.38 23.48 -6.53
CA GLY A 341 6.27 24.57 -5.53
C GLY A 341 7.49 25.48 -5.38
N GLY A 342 8.59 25.20 -6.10
CA GLY A 342 9.84 25.95 -6.03
C GLY A 342 10.66 25.64 -4.77
N ASP A 343 11.64 26.50 -4.44
CA ASP A 343 12.54 26.29 -3.29
C ASP A 343 12.18 27.13 -2.06
N ARG A 344 11.06 27.86 -2.10
CA ARG A 344 10.65 28.79 -1.03
C ARG A 344 10.06 28.09 0.21
N LEU A 345 9.68 26.82 0.09
CA LEU A 345 9.02 26.03 1.13
C LEU A 345 10.00 25.06 1.78
N ASN A 346 9.75 24.72 3.04
CA ASN A 346 10.49 23.68 3.74
C ASN A 346 9.86 22.31 3.46
N TYR A 347 10.34 21.64 2.41
CA TYR A 347 9.92 20.26 2.14
C TYR A 347 10.62 19.27 3.07
N ILE A 348 9.84 18.57 3.88
CA ILE A 348 10.30 17.63 4.90
C ILE A 348 9.83 16.22 4.53
N PRO A 349 10.68 15.39 3.89
CA PRO A 349 10.34 13.99 3.63
C PRO A 349 10.21 13.22 4.95
N VAL A 350 9.03 12.66 5.23
CA VAL A 350 8.75 12.00 6.52
C VAL A 350 9.39 10.62 6.66
N ASP A 351 9.79 10.03 5.53
CA ASP A 351 10.58 8.79 5.39
C ASP A 351 12.08 9.06 5.14
N GLY A 352 12.48 10.34 5.16
CA GLY A 352 13.85 10.81 5.10
C GLY A 352 14.52 10.79 6.47
N GLN A 353 15.75 10.25 6.52
CA GLN A 353 16.63 10.39 7.69
C GLN A 353 17.38 11.70 7.59
#